data_AF-A0A8T4P0T7-F1
#
_entry.id   AF-A0A8T4P0T7-F1
#
_cell.length_a   1.000
_cell.length_b   1.000
_cell.length_c   1.000
_cell.angle_alpha   90.00
_cell.angle_beta   90.00
_cell.angle_gamma   90.00
#
_symmetry.space_group_name_H-M   'P 1'
#
loop_
_entity.id
_entity.type
_entity.pdbx_description
1 polymer ?
#
loop_
_entity_poly.entity_id
_entity_poly.type
_entity_poly.pdbx_seq_one_letter_code
_entity_poly.pdbx_strand_id
1 'polypeptide(L)'
;MFTGSKYINQFNANELIFYGHPIRKSLKDYGQIYKKIREVCSLNKDILSVYTFGEVTTPGISDIDLIFVLKEGAKLPKFLRKTTLDSSSKYILFHPFFIVPEDFMENIAYIYPNSKLNLVYGKKINIKKLSKQDLNLVYRHLINDVILRHYPSDFLNILLSRRINIRMCLLRLNSLHHSFDIFERISGIKKPEWAKISGDIQDMRKKWFDILPEAAKSKLIGLLKTAVYVSLDFVNTYSNFLESKSPKMRRDSILFKGIKNRISFVNEWNPADSLSEMIRHYNKHKNFYSVLPGILSWQLCAYSSAKGALSSYIRKRMNIKCDVKNINNTLMKRIQILNYQVEYAMKLKHSHYPCFFPLGFKNTRGIRNKMIYAYVFITDSSLLRKILNYTRTNLRFIPV
;
A
#
# COMPACT_ATOMS: atom_id res chain seq x y z
N MET A 1 5.41 1.90 -29.86
CA MET A 1 4.71 0.74 -29.23
C MET A 1 5.71 0.09 -28.26
N PHE A 2 5.38 -0.02 -26.96
CA PHE A 2 6.30 -0.56 -25.95
C PHE A 2 6.66 -2.02 -26.24
N THR A 3 7.93 -2.41 -26.28
CA THR A 3 8.34 -3.83 -26.46
C THR A 3 7.81 -4.74 -25.35
N GLY A 4 7.73 -4.23 -24.12
CA GLY A 4 7.04 -4.87 -23.00
C GLY A 4 5.54 -5.08 -23.21
N SER A 5 4.91 -4.41 -24.19
CA SER A 5 3.47 -4.53 -24.39
C SER A 5 3.05 -5.91 -24.88
N LYS A 6 3.86 -6.50 -25.77
CA LYS A 6 3.62 -7.86 -26.28
C LYS A 6 3.58 -8.88 -25.13
N TYR A 7 4.45 -8.72 -24.14
CA TYR A 7 4.54 -9.64 -23.00
C TYR A 7 3.34 -9.55 -22.06
N ILE A 8 2.82 -8.35 -21.78
CA ILE A 8 1.62 -8.20 -20.94
C ILE A 8 0.37 -8.64 -21.70
N ASN A 9 0.33 -8.42 -23.01
CA ASN A 9 -0.84 -8.73 -23.81
C ASN A 9 -1.07 -10.25 -23.97
N GLN A 10 -0.03 -11.08 -23.81
CA GLN A 10 -0.13 -12.54 -23.96
C GLN A 10 -0.93 -13.25 -22.84
N PHE A 11 -1.13 -12.62 -21.66
CA PHE A 11 -1.80 -13.29 -20.55
C PHE A 11 -3.27 -13.58 -20.85
N ASN A 12 -3.64 -14.85 -20.92
CA ASN A 12 -5.01 -15.30 -21.15
C ASN A 12 -5.62 -15.92 -19.88
N ALA A 13 -6.95 -15.92 -19.77
CA ALA A 13 -7.65 -16.42 -18.58
C ALA A 13 -7.28 -17.88 -18.24
N ASN A 14 -7.08 -18.72 -19.27
CA ASN A 14 -6.78 -20.14 -19.11
C ASN A 14 -5.40 -20.42 -18.48
N GLU A 15 -4.51 -19.42 -18.43
CA GLU A 15 -3.16 -19.56 -17.87
C GLU A 15 -3.06 -19.05 -16.42
N LEU A 16 -4.16 -18.55 -15.86
CA LEU A 16 -4.20 -17.83 -14.60
C LEU A 16 -5.04 -18.56 -13.56
N ILE A 17 -4.55 -18.56 -12.32
CA ILE A 17 -5.26 -19.14 -11.17
C ILE A 17 -6.06 -18.04 -10.49
N PHE A 18 -7.38 -18.16 -10.49
CA PHE A 18 -8.30 -17.24 -9.81
C PHE A 18 -8.66 -17.75 -8.42
N TYR A 19 -8.67 -16.85 -7.44
CA TYR A 19 -9.08 -17.14 -6.08
C TYR A 19 -9.59 -15.87 -5.38
N GLY A 20 -10.07 -15.99 -4.14
CA GLY A 20 -10.57 -14.83 -3.38
C GLY A 20 -11.78 -14.18 -4.03
N HIS A 21 -12.71 -15.00 -4.51
CA HIS A 21 -13.96 -14.56 -5.14
C HIS A 21 -14.76 -13.68 -4.17
N PRO A 22 -15.24 -12.50 -4.61
CA PRO A 22 -16.17 -11.71 -3.83
C PRO A 22 -17.42 -12.52 -3.48
N ILE A 23 -17.87 -12.40 -2.24
CA ILE A 23 -19.11 -12.96 -1.72
C ILE A 23 -20.11 -11.81 -1.65
N ARG A 24 -21.30 -11.99 -2.23
CA ARG A 24 -22.37 -10.99 -2.20
C ARG A 24 -22.73 -10.69 -0.74
N LYS A 25 -22.77 -9.41 -0.39
CA LYS A 25 -23.18 -8.92 0.94
C LYS A 25 -24.19 -7.80 0.76
N SER A 26 -24.94 -7.52 1.82
CA SER A 26 -25.86 -6.41 1.94
C SER A 26 -25.27 -5.32 2.85
N LEU A 27 -25.81 -4.10 2.82
CA LEU A 27 -25.44 -3.07 3.80
C LEU A 27 -25.80 -3.48 5.24
N LYS A 28 -26.83 -4.32 5.42
CA LYS A 28 -27.22 -4.87 6.72
C LYS A 28 -26.09 -5.69 7.36
N ASP A 29 -25.35 -6.46 6.56
CA ASP A 29 -24.20 -7.23 7.04
C ASP A 29 -23.12 -6.33 7.65
N TYR A 30 -22.84 -5.19 7.00
CA TYR A 30 -21.86 -4.21 7.49
C TYR A 30 -22.39 -3.52 8.77
N GLY A 31 -23.69 -3.20 8.83
CA GLY A 31 -24.35 -2.68 10.02
C GLY A 31 -24.21 -3.59 11.25
N GLN A 32 -24.35 -4.91 11.06
CA GLN A 32 -24.14 -5.90 12.12
C GLN A 32 -22.69 -5.90 12.62
N ILE A 33 -21.71 -5.72 11.73
CA ILE A 33 -20.30 -5.59 12.15
C ILE A 33 -20.09 -4.33 12.99
N TYR A 34 -20.67 -3.19 12.61
CA TYR A 34 -20.58 -1.98 13.44
C TYR A 34 -21.19 -2.17 14.83
N LYS A 35 -22.33 -2.87 14.93
CA LYS A 35 -22.95 -3.21 16.21
C LYS A 35 -22.01 -4.05 17.08
N LYS A 36 -21.45 -5.14 16.53
CA LYS A 36 -20.47 -5.99 17.22
C LYS A 36 -19.24 -5.20 17.69
N ILE A 37 -18.72 -4.30 16.85
CA ILE A 37 -17.56 -3.47 17.23
C ILE A 37 -17.91 -2.55 18.40
N ARG A 38 -19.09 -1.91 18.41
CA ARG A 38 -19.54 -1.06 19.53
C ARG A 38 -19.66 -1.86 20.83
N GLU A 39 -20.28 -3.04 20.78
CA GLU A 39 -20.44 -3.93 21.93
C GLU A 39 -19.10 -4.37 22.52
N VAL A 40 -18.15 -4.78 21.66
CA VAL A 40 -16.82 -5.20 22.14
C VAL A 40 -16.02 -4.01 22.69
N CYS A 41 -16.17 -2.82 22.10
CA CYS A 41 -15.47 -1.62 22.58
C CYS A 41 -16.05 -1.07 23.88
N SER A 42 -17.37 -1.18 24.11
CA SER A 42 -17.99 -0.72 25.36
C SER A 42 -17.50 -1.46 26.59
N LEU A 43 -17.03 -2.70 26.41
CA LEU A 43 -16.43 -3.51 27.48
C LEU A 43 -14.95 -3.19 27.72
N ASN A 44 -14.34 -2.27 26.96
CA ASN A 44 -12.92 -1.98 27.05
C ASN A 44 -12.63 -0.49 27.29
N LYS A 45 -12.34 -0.14 28.55
CA LYS A 45 -12.04 1.22 28.97
C LYS A 45 -10.78 1.84 28.36
N ASP A 46 -9.91 1.05 27.72
CA ASP A 46 -8.67 1.54 27.09
C ASP A 46 -8.91 2.11 25.68
N ILE A 47 -10.08 1.84 25.10
CA ILE A 47 -10.48 2.36 23.79
C ILE A 47 -11.21 3.68 23.99
N LEU A 48 -10.63 4.75 23.44
CA LEU A 48 -11.22 6.09 23.47
C LEU A 48 -12.28 6.26 22.40
N SER A 49 -11.96 5.82 21.18
CA SER A 49 -12.79 6.03 20.00
C SER A 49 -12.50 4.98 18.93
N VAL A 50 -13.48 4.74 18.05
CA VAL A 50 -13.31 3.96 16.83
C VAL A 50 -13.88 4.73 15.66
N TYR A 51 -13.10 4.86 14.59
CA TYR A 51 -13.52 5.51 13.34
C TYR A 51 -13.45 4.53 12.18
N THR A 52 -14.32 4.74 11.18
CA THR A 52 -14.14 4.14 9.85
C THR A 52 -13.50 5.13 8.90
N PHE A 53 -12.81 4.61 7.89
CA PHE A 53 -12.31 5.39 6.77
C PHE A 53 -13.10 5.06 5.49
N GLY A 54 -13.68 6.09 4.85
CA GLY A 54 -14.39 5.93 3.57
C GLY A 54 -15.81 5.39 3.71
N GLU A 55 -16.35 4.85 2.61
CA GLU A 55 -17.73 4.37 2.50
C GLU A 55 -17.83 3.02 1.82
N VAL A 56 -18.85 2.25 2.20
CA VAL A 56 -19.17 0.96 1.58
C VAL A 56 -19.98 1.21 0.31
N THR A 57 -19.29 1.39 -0.81
CA THR A 57 -19.92 1.66 -2.11
C THR A 57 -20.34 0.40 -2.86
N THR A 58 -19.71 -0.74 -2.60
CA THR A 58 -19.98 -2.01 -3.28
C THR A 58 -19.96 -3.16 -2.27
N PRO A 59 -21.07 -3.43 -1.56
CA PRO A 59 -21.17 -4.51 -0.59
C PRO A 59 -20.69 -5.85 -1.16
N GLY A 60 -19.84 -6.54 -0.40
CA GLY A 60 -19.24 -7.81 -0.81
C GLY A 60 -17.88 -7.66 -1.49
N ILE A 61 -17.58 -6.51 -2.10
CA ILE A 61 -16.24 -6.18 -2.59
C ILE A 61 -15.52 -5.27 -1.60
N SER A 62 -16.18 -4.16 -1.24
CA SER A 62 -15.68 -3.18 -0.27
C SER A 62 -15.43 -3.84 1.08
N ASP A 63 -14.50 -3.29 1.84
CA ASP A 63 -14.25 -3.68 3.21
C ASP A 63 -14.44 -2.48 4.15
N ILE A 64 -14.27 -2.70 5.45
CA ILE A 64 -14.31 -1.63 6.45
C ILE A 64 -12.91 -1.44 7.00
N ASP A 65 -12.33 -0.28 6.73
CA ASP A 65 -11.10 0.18 7.36
C ASP A 65 -11.43 0.82 8.72
N LEU A 66 -10.90 0.26 9.80
CA LEU A 66 -11.12 0.75 11.17
C LEU A 66 -9.85 1.37 11.77
N ILE A 67 -10.02 2.50 12.43
CA ILE A 67 -9.01 3.19 13.25
C ILE A 67 -9.47 3.14 14.70
N PHE A 68 -8.72 2.40 15.52
CA PHE A 68 -8.91 2.36 16.98
C PHE A 68 -7.99 3.38 17.62
N VAL A 69 -8.59 4.26 18.42
CA VAL A 69 -7.86 5.24 19.22
C VAL A 69 -7.79 4.74 20.65
N LEU A 70 -6.58 4.55 21.17
CA LEU A 70 -6.35 4.05 22.52
C LEU A 70 -5.90 5.17 23.46
N LYS A 71 -6.17 4.99 24.75
CA LYS A 71 -5.58 5.80 25.82
C LYS A 71 -4.05 5.69 25.81
N GLU A 72 -3.37 6.76 26.22
CA GLU A 72 -1.92 6.69 26.43
C GLU A 72 -1.60 5.62 27.49
N GLY A 73 -0.51 4.88 27.29
CA GLY A 73 -0.15 3.77 28.18
C GLY A 73 -1.02 2.50 28.08
N ALA A 74 -2.10 2.51 27.28
CA ALA A 74 -2.95 1.34 27.10
C ALA A 74 -2.17 0.12 26.60
N LYS A 75 -2.56 -1.07 27.10
CA LYS A 75 -2.14 -2.34 26.51
C LYS A 75 -3.04 -2.65 25.32
N LEU A 76 -2.52 -3.41 24.38
CA LEU A 76 -3.32 -3.81 23.22
C LEU A 76 -4.45 -4.77 23.62
N PRO A 77 -5.73 -4.42 23.38
CA PRO A 77 -6.85 -5.33 23.62
C PRO A 77 -6.74 -6.65 22.83
N LYS A 78 -7.08 -7.78 23.48
CA LYS A 78 -6.97 -9.12 22.87
C LYS A 78 -7.78 -9.25 21.58
N PHE A 79 -8.99 -8.70 21.51
CA PHE A 79 -9.87 -8.82 20.34
C PHE A 79 -9.33 -8.09 19.09
N LEU A 80 -8.44 -7.11 19.27
CA LEU A 80 -7.76 -6.43 18.16
C LEU A 80 -6.69 -7.31 17.50
N ARG A 81 -6.38 -8.46 18.10
CA ARG A 81 -5.69 -9.56 17.44
C ARG A 81 -6.77 -10.32 16.65
N LYS A 82 -6.92 -10.02 15.37
CA LYS A 82 -7.96 -10.56 14.43
C LYS A 82 -8.25 -12.06 14.50
N THR A 83 -7.40 -12.86 15.15
CA THR A 83 -7.62 -14.28 15.41
C THR A 83 -8.97 -14.57 16.07
N THR A 84 -9.50 -13.65 16.88
CA THR A 84 -10.78 -13.81 17.60
C THR A 84 -12.03 -13.53 16.77
N LEU A 85 -11.89 -13.04 15.53
CA LEU A 85 -13.05 -12.69 14.70
C LEU A 85 -13.63 -13.93 14.00
N ASP A 86 -14.95 -13.99 13.88
CA ASP A 86 -15.64 -14.99 13.05
C ASP A 86 -15.33 -14.80 11.56
N SER A 87 -15.62 -15.81 10.73
CA SER A 87 -15.29 -15.81 9.30
C SER A 87 -15.98 -14.68 8.52
N SER A 88 -17.23 -14.35 8.86
CA SER A 88 -18.00 -13.26 8.24
C SER A 88 -17.38 -11.90 8.61
N SER A 89 -17.06 -11.70 9.89
CA SER A 89 -16.36 -10.52 10.38
C SER A 89 -14.97 -10.36 9.73
N LYS A 90 -14.19 -11.45 9.60
CA LYS A 90 -12.89 -11.43 8.90
C LYS A 90 -13.03 -11.07 7.43
N TYR A 91 -14.11 -11.49 6.79
CA TYR A 91 -14.40 -11.15 5.40
C TYR A 91 -14.66 -9.64 5.25
N ILE A 92 -15.52 -9.05 6.08
CA ILE A 92 -15.85 -7.61 5.99
C ILE A 92 -14.70 -6.73 6.49
N LEU A 93 -14.04 -7.12 7.57
CA LEU A 93 -12.86 -6.47 8.16
C LEU A 93 -11.60 -7.01 7.49
N PHE A 94 -11.50 -6.82 6.17
CA PHE A 94 -10.46 -7.42 5.37
C PHE A 94 -9.07 -6.82 5.71
N HIS A 95 -8.91 -5.49 5.66
CA HIS A 95 -7.66 -4.84 6.01
C HIS A 95 -7.37 -4.85 7.52
N PRO A 96 -6.10 -4.94 7.94
CA PRO A 96 -5.76 -4.88 9.36
C PRO A 96 -6.22 -3.57 10.01
N PHE A 97 -6.52 -3.61 11.30
CA PHE A 97 -6.90 -2.41 12.05
C PHE A 97 -5.73 -1.43 12.15
N PHE A 98 -6.03 -0.14 12.00
CA PHE A 98 -5.12 0.92 12.40
C PHE A 98 -5.31 1.18 13.88
N ILE A 99 -4.21 1.23 14.63
CA ILE A 99 -4.24 1.53 16.05
C ILE A 99 -3.32 2.70 16.30
N VAL A 100 -3.88 3.72 16.95
CA VAL A 100 -3.23 5.00 17.11
C VAL A 100 -3.53 5.57 18.51
N PRO A 101 -2.62 6.38 19.07
CA PRO A 101 -2.91 7.19 20.24
C PRO A 101 -3.77 8.42 19.85
N GLU A 102 -4.33 9.10 20.85
CA GLU A 102 -5.19 10.27 20.65
C GLU A 102 -4.49 11.40 19.89
N ASP A 103 -3.28 11.81 20.27
CA ASP A 103 -2.53 12.88 19.58
C ASP A 103 -2.28 12.54 18.10
N PHE A 104 -2.03 11.27 17.76
CA PHE A 104 -1.92 10.88 16.36
C PHE A 104 -3.25 11.14 15.61
N MET A 105 -4.38 10.81 16.23
CA MET A 105 -5.70 11.00 15.62
C MET A 105 -6.03 12.49 15.43
N GLU A 106 -5.67 13.35 16.38
CA GLU A 106 -5.81 14.82 16.22
C GLU A 106 -5.05 15.34 15.00
N ASN A 107 -3.92 14.71 14.66
CA ASN A 107 -3.06 15.09 13.55
C ASN A 107 -3.22 14.19 12.30
N ILE A 108 -4.27 13.36 12.22
CA ILE A 108 -4.47 12.39 11.12
C ILE A 108 -4.47 13.03 9.73
N ALA A 109 -4.87 14.31 9.63
CA ALA A 109 -4.91 15.05 8.38
C ALA A 109 -3.54 15.17 7.69
N TYR A 110 -2.44 15.11 8.44
CA TYR A 110 -1.07 15.06 7.89
C TYR A 110 -0.73 13.72 7.24
N ILE A 111 -1.51 12.66 7.50
CA ILE A 111 -1.34 11.32 6.93
C ILE A 111 -2.37 11.07 5.82
N TYR A 112 -3.65 11.24 6.13
CA TYR A 112 -4.77 11.15 5.20
C TYR A 112 -5.62 12.42 5.24
N PRO A 113 -5.32 13.40 4.37
CA PRO A 113 -6.07 14.64 4.28
C PRO A 113 -7.50 14.45 3.75
N ASN A 114 -8.47 15.12 4.39
CA ASN A 114 -9.91 15.11 4.07
C ASN A 114 -10.55 13.72 3.95
N SER A 115 -10.07 12.80 4.77
CA SER A 115 -10.68 11.49 4.96
C SER A 115 -12.10 11.64 5.47
N LYS A 116 -13.06 10.95 4.84
CA LYS A 116 -14.41 10.82 5.40
C LYS A 116 -14.34 9.85 6.59
N LEU A 117 -14.12 10.41 7.78
CA LEU A 117 -14.02 9.68 9.03
C LEU A 117 -15.38 9.68 9.71
N ASN A 118 -15.96 8.49 9.89
CA ASN A 118 -17.23 8.34 10.61
C ASN A 118 -16.96 7.74 11.98
N LEU A 119 -17.50 8.35 13.03
CA LEU A 119 -17.38 7.85 14.39
C LEU A 119 -18.27 6.61 14.56
N VAL A 120 -17.66 5.48 14.89
CA VAL A 120 -18.36 4.22 15.19
C VAL A 120 -18.65 4.10 16.68
N TYR A 121 -17.68 4.45 17.54
CA TYR A 121 -17.77 4.30 18.98
C TYR A 121 -16.93 5.35 19.70
N GLY A 122 -17.33 5.73 20.92
CA GLY A 122 -16.53 6.54 21.84
C GLY A 122 -16.66 8.05 21.65
N LYS A 123 -15.67 8.81 22.11
CA LYS A 123 -15.70 10.29 22.04
C LYS A 123 -15.29 10.79 20.67
N LYS A 124 -15.83 11.94 20.24
CA LYS A 124 -15.36 12.64 19.04
C LYS A 124 -14.03 13.33 19.36
N ILE A 125 -13.03 13.11 18.51
CA ILE A 125 -11.69 13.71 18.61
C ILE A 125 -11.63 14.90 17.66
N ASN A 126 -11.10 16.01 18.13
CA ASN A 126 -10.97 17.21 17.32
C ASN A 126 -9.78 17.07 16.36
N ILE A 127 -10.07 16.84 15.09
CA ILE A 127 -9.03 16.71 14.06
C ILE A 127 -8.60 18.10 13.61
N LYS A 128 -7.29 18.36 13.68
CA LYS A 128 -6.70 19.62 13.23
C LYS A 128 -6.89 19.77 11.73
N LYS A 129 -7.49 20.89 11.34
CA LYS A 129 -7.63 21.26 9.93
C LYS A 129 -6.29 21.78 9.41
N LEU A 130 -5.95 21.40 8.18
CA LEU A 130 -4.78 21.91 7.48
C LEU A 130 -5.14 23.16 6.68
N SER A 131 -4.17 24.06 6.51
CA SER A 131 -4.29 25.12 5.52
C SER A 131 -4.41 24.52 4.10
N LYS A 132 -4.94 25.28 3.13
CA LYS A 132 -5.03 24.81 1.73
C LYS A 132 -3.66 24.46 1.15
N GLN A 133 -2.63 25.23 1.51
CA GLN A 133 -1.25 24.98 1.07
C GLN A 133 -0.71 23.67 1.65
N ASP A 134 -0.87 23.46 2.95
CA ASP A 134 -0.42 22.23 3.63
C ASP A 134 -1.17 21.01 3.14
N LEU A 135 -2.47 21.15 2.91
CA LEU A 135 -3.32 20.12 2.34
C LEU A 135 -2.76 19.63 0.99
N ASN A 136 -2.42 20.55 0.09
CA ASN A 136 -1.84 20.22 -1.21
C ASN A 136 -0.46 19.57 -1.09
N LEU A 137 0.37 20.00 -0.13
CA LEU A 137 1.66 19.37 0.15
C LEU A 137 1.48 17.94 0.68
N VAL A 138 0.55 17.71 1.61
CA VAL A 138 0.28 16.37 2.14
C VAL A 138 -0.25 15.45 1.05
N TYR A 139 -1.18 15.91 0.20
CA TYR A 139 -1.66 15.12 -0.94
C TYR A 139 -0.54 14.74 -1.90
N ARG A 140 0.37 15.66 -2.20
CA ARG A 140 1.56 15.38 -3.01
C ARG A 140 2.35 14.23 -2.40
N HIS A 141 2.70 14.32 -1.12
CA HIS A 141 3.46 13.27 -0.44
C HIS A 141 2.70 11.94 -0.36
N LEU A 142 1.38 11.98 -0.18
CA LEU A 142 0.54 10.79 -0.18
C LEU A 142 0.54 10.08 -1.55
N ILE A 143 0.45 10.81 -2.67
CA ILE A 143 0.55 10.20 -4.01
C ILE A 143 1.91 9.54 -4.20
N ASN A 144 3.00 10.21 -3.81
CA ASN A 144 4.32 9.61 -3.91
C ASN A 144 4.42 8.33 -3.06
N ASP A 145 3.87 8.34 -1.84
CA ASP A 145 3.78 7.17 -0.97
C ASP A 145 2.98 6.02 -1.60
N VAL A 146 1.93 6.34 -2.37
CA VAL A 146 1.15 5.35 -3.12
C VAL A 146 1.99 4.79 -4.27
N ILE A 147 2.65 5.64 -5.07
CA ILE A 147 3.52 5.20 -6.17
C ILE A 147 4.63 4.28 -5.67
N LEU A 148 5.38 4.71 -4.65
CA LEU A 148 6.48 3.96 -4.05
C LEU A 148 6.07 2.59 -3.51
N ARG A 149 4.78 2.39 -3.20
CA ARG A 149 4.26 1.12 -2.67
C ARG A 149 3.57 0.26 -3.71
N HIS A 150 2.89 0.88 -4.67
CA HIS A 150 1.87 0.20 -5.46
C HIS A 150 2.10 0.32 -6.97
N TYR A 151 2.65 1.42 -7.49
CA TYR A 151 2.63 1.67 -8.93
C TYR A 151 4.03 1.63 -9.56
N PRO A 152 4.19 0.96 -10.72
CA PRO A 152 3.24 0.03 -11.38
C PRO A 152 3.26 -1.38 -10.76
N SER A 153 4.01 -1.55 -9.67
CA SER A 153 4.35 -2.82 -9.02
C SER A 153 3.19 -3.80 -8.83
N ASP A 154 2.11 -3.37 -8.19
CA ASP A 154 1.04 -4.26 -7.75
C ASP A 154 0.38 -4.94 -8.95
N PHE A 155 0.01 -4.18 -9.98
CA PHE A 155 -0.66 -4.71 -11.16
C PHE A 155 0.25 -5.63 -11.98
N LEU A 156 1.51 -5.22 -12.15
CA LEU A 156 2.48 -6.04 -12.88
C LEU A 156 2.76 -7.34 -12.14
N ASN A 157 3.03 -7.28 -10.84
CA ASN A 157 3.29 -8.46 -10.02
C ASN A 157 2.08 -9.43 -9.98
N ILE A 158 0.85 -8.92 -9.93
CA ILE A 158 -0.37 -9.75 -10.02
C ILE A 158 -0.35 -10.57 -11.31
N LEU A 159 -0.16 -9.93 -12.47
CA LEU A 159 -0.12 -10.60 -13.77
C LEU A 159 1.05 -11.60 -13.87
N LEU A 160 2.26 -11.15 -13.51
CA LEU A 160 3.47 -11.97 -13.59
C LEU A 160 3.42 -13.21 -12.67
N SER A 161 2.76 -13.10 -11.51
CA SER A 161 2.59 -14.22 -10.57
C SER A 161 1.62 -15.30 -11.05
N ARG A 162 0.81 -15.00 -12.09
CA ARG A 162 -0.28 -15.85 -12.60
C ARG A 162 -1.33 -16.24 -11.56
N ARG A 163 -1.42 -15.50 -10.45
CA ARG A 163 -2.35 -15.75 -9.34
C ARG A 163 -3.17 -14.51 -9.04
N ILE A 164 -4.45 -14.55 -9.38
CA ILE A 164 -5.36 -13.41 -9.26
C ILE A 164 -6.29 -13.61 -8.05
N ASN A 165 -6.02 -12.86 -6.98
CA ASN A 165 -7.00 -12.66 -5.92
C ASN A 165 -8.02 -11.61 -6.39
N ILE A 166 -9.20 -12.05 -6.79
CA ILE A 166 -10.19 -11.21 -7.47
C ILE A 166 -10.60 -10.01 -6.61
N ARG A 167 -11.03 -10.24 -5.36
CA ARG A 167 -11.47 -9.15 -4.48
C ARG A 167 -10.35 -8.14 -4.25
N MET A 168 -9.11 -8.61 -4.04
CA MET A 168 -7.96 -7.72 -3.92
C MET A 168 -7.69 -6.90 -5.16
N CYS A 169 -7.80 -7.50 -6.36
CA CYS A 169 -7.62 -6.78 -7.61
C CYS A 169 -8.65 -5.66 -7.76
N LEU A 170 -9.92 -5.93 -7.46
CA LEU A 170 -10.99 -4.93 -7.50
C LEU A 170 -10.77 -3.78 -6.50
N LEU A 171 -10.25 -4.09 -5.31
CA LEU A 171 -9.88 -3.07 -4.30
C LEU A 171 -8.67 -2.23 -4.78
N ARG A 172 -7.65 -2.87 -5.36
CA ARG A 172 -6.46 -2.18 -5.89
C ARG A 172 -6.78 -1.28 -7.08
N LEU A 173 -7.62 -1.75 -8.00
CA LEU A 173 -8.11 -0.95 -9.12
C LEU A 173 -8.88 0.28 -8.61
N ASN A 174 -9.75 0.12 -7.60
CA ASN A 174 -10.44 1.26 -7.00
C ASN A 174 -9.47 2.25 -6.31
N SER A 175 -8.39 1.75 -5.69
CA SER A 175 -7.32 2.60 -5.15
C SER A 175 -6.60 3.41 -6.24
N LEU A 176 -6.45 2.86 -7.45
CA LEU A 176 -5.88 3.56 -8.60
C LEU A 176 -6.78 4.71 -9.05
N HIS A 177 -8.09 4.46 -9.19
CA HIS A 177 -9.07 5.50 -9.46
C HIS A 177 -8.97 6.67 -8.45
N HIS A 178 -8.97 6.39 -7.15
CA HIS A 178 -8.82 7.44 -6.13
C HIS A 178 -7.47 8.19 -6.21
N SER A 179 -6.42 7.52 -6.69
CA SER A 179 -5.11 8.17 -6.88
C SER A 179 -5.17 9.21 -8.00
N PHE A 180 -5.93 8.95 -9.07
CA PHE A 180 -6.18 9.92 -10.14
C PHE A 180 -6.97 11.11 -9.62
N ASP A 181 -8.07 10.88 -8.90
CA ASP A 181 -8.90 11.97 -8.36
C ASP A 181 -8.10 12.92 -7.45
N ILE A 182 -7.24 12.36 -6.59
CA ILE A 182 -6.39 13.15 -5.70
C ILE A 182 -5.36 13.95 -6.51
N PHE A 183 -4.76 13.34 -7.54
CA PHE A 183 -3.77 14.02 -8.36
C PHE A 183 -4.38 15.12 -9.23
N GLU A 184 -5.52 14.86 -9.87
CA GLU A 184 -6.28 15.86 -10.64
C GLU A 184 -6.60 17.06 -9.76
N ARG A 185 -7.06 16.84 -8.52
CA ARG A 185 -7.37 17.92 -7.57
C ARG A 185 -6.18 18.84 -7.29
N ILE A 186 -4.96 18.29 -7.16
CA ILE A 186 -3.79 19.08 -6.78
C ILE A 186 -2.98 19.62 -7.97
N SER A 187 -3.17 19.05 -9.16
CA SER A 187 -2.40 19.41 -10.35
C SER A 187 -3.23 20.14 -11.40
N GLY A 188 -4.55 19.96 -11.40
CA GLY A 188 -5.45 20.37 -12.48
C GLY A 188 -5.32 19.51 -13.75
N ILE A 189 -4.41 18.53 -13.77
CA ILE A 189 -4.14 17.70 -14.94
C ILE A 189 -5.22 16.61 -15.05
N LYS A 190 -5.96 16.63 -16.15
CA LYS A 190 -6.95 15.60 -16.51
C LYS A 190 -6.44 14.81 -17.71
N LYS A 191 -6.61 13.49 -17.68
CA LYS A 191 -6.33 12.64 -18.84
C LYS A 191 -7.55 11.81 -19.21
N PRO A 192 -8.03 11.85 -20.47
CA PRO A 192 -9.18 11.05 -20.91
C PRO A 192 -9.03 9.56 -20.63
N GLU A 193 -7.81 9.01 -20.77
CA GLU A 193 -7.51 7.60 -20.54
C GLU A 193 -7.70 7.20 -19.08
N TRP A 194 -7.36 8.10 -18.14
CA TRP A 194 -7.53 7.89 -16.70
C TRP A 194 -9.00 7.95 -16.31
N ALA A 195 -9.77 8.86 -16.92
CA ALA A 195 -11.21 8.93 -16.74
C ALA A 195 -11.91 7.68 -17.28
N LYS A 196 -11.52 7.22 -18.48
CA LYS A 196 -12.06 5.99 -19.10
C LYS A 196 -11.84 4.77 -18.22
N ILE A 197 -10.59 4.49 -17.82
CA ILE A 197 -10.31 3.31 -16.97
C ILE A 197 -11.00 3.44 -15.60
N SER A 198 -11.12 4.65 -15.04
CA SER A 198 -11.87 4.87 -13.80
C SER A 198 -13.33 4.49 -13.95
N GLY A 199 -13.97 4.91 -15.05
CA GLY A 199 -15.34 4.51 -15.39
C GLY A 199 -15.48 2.99 -15.51
N ASP A 200 -14.58 2.34 -16.24
CA ASP A 200 -14.61 0.88 -16.42
C ASP A 200 -14.41 0.13 -15.08
N ILE A 201 -13.55 0.64 -14.18
CA ILE A 201 -13.34 0.08 -12.84
C ILE A 201 -14.61 0.20 -12.00
N GLN A 202 -15.27 1.36 -11.99
CA GLN A 202 -16.50 1.57 -11.23
C GLN A 202 -17.64 0.70 -11.76
N ASP A 203 -17.80 0.64 -13.08
CA ASP A 203 -18.78 -0.22 -13.75
C ASP A 203 -18.56 -1.70 -13.39
N MET A 204 -17.31 -2.17 -13.50
CA MET A 204 -16.95 -3.54 -13.17
C MET A 204 -17.29 -3.90 -11.73
N ARG A 205 -16.99 -3.01 -10.77
CA ARG A 205 -17.30 -3.24 -9.36
C ARG A 205 -18.80 -3.32 -9.12
N LYS A 206 -19.57 -2.39 -9.67
CA LYS A 206 -21.03 -2.33 -9.50
C LYS A 206 -21.73 -3.58 -10.06
N LYS A 207 -21.31 -4.02 -11.25
CA LYS A 207 -21.93 -5.14 -11.97
C LYS A 207 -21.28 -6.50 -11.70
N TRP A 208 -20.26 -6.57 -10.84
CA TRP A 208 -19.44 -7.78 -10.65
C TRP A 208 -20.27 -9.05 -10.42
N PHE A 209 -21.31 -8.95 -9.59
CA PHE A 209 -22.13 -10.10 -9.22
C PHE A 209 -23.24 -10.44 -10.23
N ASP A 210 -23.38 -9.63 -11.27
CA ASP A 210 -24.44 -9.75 -12.29
C ASP A 210 -23.85 -10.13 -13.67
N ILE A 211 -22.52 -10.17 -13.80
CA ILE A 211 -21.79 -10.62 -14.99
C ILE A 211 -21.47 -12.11 -14.87
N LEU A 212 -21.59 -12.86 -15.98
CA LEU A 212 -21.17 -14.26 -16.04
C LEU A 212 -19.70 -14.43 -15.59
N PRO A 213 -19.37 -15.44 -14.76
CA PRO A 213 -18.04 -15.56 -14.15
C PRO A 213 -16.86 -15.48 -15.12
N GLU A 214 -16.93 -16.12 -16.29
CA GLU A 214 -15.86 -16.09 -17.28
C GLU A 214 -15.71 -14.74 -17.97
N ALA A 215 -16.82 -14.08 -18.31
CA ALA A 215 -16.81 -12.72 -18.83
C ALA A 215 -16.25 -11.73 -17.79
N ALA A 216 -16.58 -11.92 -16.50
CA ALA A 216 -16.05 -11.10 -15.42
C ALA A 216 -14.54 -11.27 -15.23
N LYS A 217 -14.03 -12.51 -15.28
CA LYS A 217 -12.59 -12.79 -15.24
C LYS A 217 -11.86 -12.16 -16.43
N SER A 218 -12.39 -12.31 -17.64
CA SER A 218 -11.81 -11.73 -18.86
C SER A 218 -11.72 -10.20 -18.77
N LYS A 219 -12.82 -9.54 -18.37
CA LYS A 219 -12.85 -8.08 -18.16
C LYS A 219 -11.88 -7.63 -17.06
N LEU A 220 -11.75 -8.37 -15.97
CA LEU A 220 -10.77 -8.09 -14.92
C LEU A 220 -9.33 -8.17 -15.43
N ILE A 221 -8.98 -9.18 -16.22
CA ILE A 221 -7.64 -9.30 -16.82
C ILE A 221 -7.37 -8.09 -17.72
N GLY A 222 -8.33 -7.72 -18.58
CA GLY A 222 -8.22 -6.54 -19.43
C GLY A 222 -7.93 -5.27 -18.62
N LEU A 223 -8.67 -5.04 -17.54
CA LEU A 223 -8.44 -3.91 -16.63
C LEU A 223 -7.07 -3.95 -15.97
N LEU A 224 -6.61 -5.12 -15.52
CA LEU A 224 -5.28 -5.27 -14.91
C LEU A 224 -4.16 -4.96 -15.92
N LYS A 225 -4.29 -5.41 -17.17
CA LYS A 225 -3.32 -5.09 -18.24
C LYS A 225 -3.28 -3.59 -18.48
N THR A 226 -4.44 -2.94 -18.65
CA THR A 226 -4.54 -1.49 -18.86
C THR A 226 -3.98 -0.72 -17.66
N ALA A 227 -4.25 -1.17 -16.43
CA ALA A 227 -3.75 -0.55 -15.20
C ALA A 227 -2.22 -0.54 -15.12
N VAL A 228 -1.50 -1.51 -15.68
CA VAL A 228 -0.03 -1.46 -15.75
C VAL A 228 0.44 -0.25 -16.54
N TYR A 229 -0.07 -0.06 -17.77
CA TYR A 229 0.35 1.05 -18.63
C TYR A 229 -0.12 2.40 -18.09
N VAL A 230 -1.37 2.49 -17.64
CA VAL A 230 -1.90 3.74 -17.09
C VAL A 230 -1.18 4.12 -15.80
N SER A 231 -0.80 3.16 -14.96
CA SER A 231 -0.02 3.47 -13.74
C SER A 231 1.41 3.94 -14.07
N LEU A 232 2.04 3.44 -15.13
CA LEU A 232 3.31 3.98 -15.65
C LEU A 232 3.17 5.41 -16.18
N ASP A 233 2.13 5.67 -16.98
CA ASP A 233 1.83 7.01 -17.47
C ASP A 233 1.51 7.99 -16.32
N PHE A 234 0.80 7.52 -15.29
CA PHE A 234 0.55 8.27 -14.06
C PHE A 234 1.84 8.60 -13.31
N VAL A 235 2.74 7.63 -13.17
CA VAL A 235 4.08 7.86 -12.58
C VAL A 235 4.86 8.91 -13.36
N ASN A 236 4.88 8.81 -14.70
CA ASN A 236 5.54 9.78 -15.58
C ASN A 236 4.97 11.20 -15.43
N THR A 237 3.64 11.30 -15.44
CA THR A 237 2.95 12.59 -15.34
C THR A 237 3.17 13.22 -13.96
N TYR A 238 3.13 12.41 -12.91
CA TYR A 238 3.41 12.84 -11.55
C TYR A 238 4.87 13.26 -11.36
N SER A 239 5.85 12.54 -11.94
CA SER A 239 7.26 12.95 -11.86
C SER A 239 7.49 14.29 -12.54
N ASN A 240 6.92 14.52 -13.71
CA ASN A 240 7.04 15.81 -14.42
C ASN A 240 6.40 16.95 -13.62
N PHE A 241 5.27 16.68 -12.94
CA PHE A 241 4.66 17.64 -12.01
C PHE A 241 5.58 17.97 -10.82
N LEU A 242 6.43 17.04 -10.39
CA LEU A 242 7.38 17.25 -9.30
C LEU A 242 8.67 17.96 -9.71
N GLU A 243 9.12 17.85 -10.96
CA GLU A 243 10.38 18.43 -11.45
C GLU A 243 10.45 19.94 -11.25
N SER A 244 9.33 20.64 -11.42
CA SER A 244 9.22 22.08 -11.16
C SER A 244 9.25 22.46 -9.67
N LYS A 245 9.20 21.47 -8.76
CA LYS A 245 8.91 21.70 -7.33
C LYS A 245 9.85 21.00 -6.36
N SER A 246 10.77 20.16 -6.86
CA SER A 246 11.60 19.28 -6.02
C SER A 246 13.07 19.45 -6.37
N PRO A 247 13.99 19.37 -5.39
CA PRO A 247 15.41 19.44 -5.65
C PRO A 247 15.88 18.32 -6.59
N LYS A 248 16.71 18.68 -7.59
CA LYS A 248 17.37 17.69 -8.47
C LYS A 248 18.36 16.85 -7.65
N MET A 249 18.32 15.53 -7.83
CA MET A 249 19.30 14.63 -7.23
C MET A 249 20.50 14.46 -8.17
N ARG A 250 21.72 14.58 -7.63
CA ARG A 250 22.97 14.56 -8.42
C ARG A 250 23.53 13.16 -8.74
N ARG A 251 22.83 12.08 -8.36
CA ARG A 251 23.34 10.70 -8.51
C ARG A 251 22.57 9.93 -9.56
N ASP A 252 23.27 9.13 -10.35
CA ASP A 252 22.70 8.41 -11.50
C ASP A 252 21.76 7.28 -11.09
N SER A 253 22.00 6.64 -9.94
CA SER A 253 21.11 5.61 -9.41
C SER A 253 21.01 5.60 -7.88
N ILE A 254 19.79 5.42 -7.39
CA ILE A 254 19.48 5.26 -5.97
C ILE A 254 18.69 3.96 -5.80
N LEU A 255 19.06 3.16 -4.81
CA LEU A 255 18.44 1.88 -4.52
C LEU A 255 17.80 1.92 -3.14
N PHE A 256 16.55 1.49 -3.05
CA PHE A 256 15.86 1.21 -1.80
C PHE A 256 15.59 -0.28 -1.66
N LYS A 257 16.18 -0.93 -0.65
CA LYS A 257 16.08 -2.37 -0.37
C LYS A 257 15.10 -2.66 0.78
N GLY A 258 13.83 -2.29 0.59
CA GLY A 258 12.75 -2.61 1.54
C GLY A 258 12.44 -4.11 1.63
N ILE A 259 11.82 -4.53 2.74
CA ILE A 259 11.39 -5.92 2.96
C ILE A 259 10.34 -6.36 1.93
N LYS A 260 9.38 -5.47 1.66
CA LYS A 260 8.31 -5.71 0.67
C LYS A 260 8.57 -5.04 -0.67
N ASN A 261 9.15 -3.84 -0.63
CA ASN A 261 9.32 -3.00 -1.80
C ASN A 261 10.80 -2.79 -2.05
N ARG A 262 11.27 -3.18 -3.23
CA ARG A 262 12.62 -2.91 -3.71
C ARG A 262 12.51 -1.99 -4.91
N ILE A 263 13.26 -0.90 -4.91
CA ILE A 263 13.09 0.19 -5.89
C ILE A 263 14.45 0.65 -6.42
N SER A 264 14.56 0.74 -7.75
CA SER A 264 15.57 1.52 -8.48
C SER A 264 14.98 2.88 -8.76
N PHE A 265 15.74 3.91 -8.46
CA PHE A 265 15.48 5.24 -8.95
C PHE A 265 16.55 5.56 -9.99
N VAL A 266 16.12 5.94 -11.20
CA VAL A 266 16.99 6.26 -12.34
C VAL A 266 16.66 7.66 -12.87
N ASN A 267 17.67 8.45 -13.24
CA ASN A 267 17.46 9.84 -13.67
C ASN A 267 16.81 9.92 -15.06
N GLU A 268 17.35 9.19 -16.01
CA GLU A 268 16.82 9.09 -17.38
C GLU A 268 15.75 7.99 -17.44
N TRP A 269 14.67 8.20 -16.68
CA TRP A 269 13.61 7.21 -16.57
C TRP A 269 12.71 7.24 -17.82
N ASN A 270 12.63 6.10 -18.51
CA ASN A 270 11.67 5.87 -19.58
C ASN A 270 10.66 4.80 -19.14
N PRO A 271 9.33 5.01 -19.32
CA PRO A 271 8.31 4.01 -18.98
C PRO A 271 8.52 2.65 -19.67
N ALA A 272 8.97 2.66 -20.93
CA ALA A 272 9.19 1.47 -21.76
C ALA A 272 10.30 0.57 -21.20
N ASP A 273 11.44 1.20 -20.98
CA ASP A 273 12.66 0.52 -20.57
C ASP A 273 12.51 0.02 -19.14
N SER A 274 11.90 0.85 -18.29
CA SER A 274 11.58 0.48 -16.91
C SER A 274 10.65 -0.73 -16.85
N LEU A 275 9.59 -0.77 -17.67
CA LEU A 275 8.69 -1.92 -17.72
C LEU A 275 9.44 -3.19 -18.18
N SER A 276 10.23 -3.07 -19.24
CA SER A 276 11.02 -4.17 -19.79
C SER A 276 12.03 -4.70 -18.76
N GLU A 277 12.69 -3.81 -18.02
CA GLU A 277 13.62 -4.16 -16.95
C GLU A 277 12.91 -4.88 -15.80
N MET A 278 11.76 -4.38 -15.34
CA MET A 278 10.98 -5.02 -14.27
C MET A 278 10.54 -6.44 -14.66
N ILE A 279 10.06 -6.63 -15.90
CA ILE A 279 9.67 -7.95 -16.42
C ILE A 279 10.88 -8.88 -16.49
N ARG A 280 12.00 -8.41 -17.07
CA ARG A 280 13.25 -9.18 -17.17
C ARG A 280 13.76 -9.60 -15.79
N HIS A 281 13.76 -8.69 -14.82
CA HIS A 281 14.17 -8.94 -13.45
C HIS A 281 13.30 -10.03 -12.81
N TYR A 282 11.97 -9.89 -12.91
CA TYR A 282 11.04 -10.88 -12.38
C TYR A 282 11.25 -12.25 -13.02
N ASN A 283 11.40 -12.31 -14.34
CA ASN A 283 11.61 -13.57 -15.05
C ASN A 283 12.88 -14.29 -14.60
N LYS A 284 13.96 -13.54 -14.37
CA LYS A 284 15.27 -14.05 -13.91
C LYS A 284 15.30 -14.44 -12.44
N HIS A 285 14.67 -13.65 -11.57
CA HIS A 285 14.85 -13.77 -10.11
C HIS A 285 13.61 -14.24 -9.34
N LYS A 286 12.45 -14.29 -10.00
CA LYS A 286 11.14 -14.61 -9.41
C LYS A 286 10.80 -13.77 -8.18
N ASN A 287 11.33 -12.55 -8.12
CA ASN A 287 10.97 -11.52 -7.15
C ASN A 287 10.67 -10.22 -7.87
N PHE A 288 9.89 -9.36 -7.23
CA PHE A 288 9.48 -8.10 -7.82
C PHE A 288 10.41 -6.95 -7.40
N TYR A 289 10.64 -6.05 -8.35
CA TYR A 289 11.47 -4.86 -8.20
C TYR A 289 10.83 -3.74 -9.03
N SER A 290 10.73 -2.54 -8.47
CA SER A 290 10.22 -1.36 -9.20
C SER A 290 11.38 -0.57 -9.79
N VAL A 291 11.24 -0.10 -11.02
CA VAL A 291 12.13 0.89 -11.63
C VAL A 291 11.34 2.19 -11.79
N LEU A 292 11.71 3.23 -11.05
CA LEU A 292 10.97 4.48 -10.90
C LEU A 292 11.83 5.72 -11.22
N PRO A 293 11.23 6.88 -11.51
CA PRO A 293 11.96 8.13 -11.73
C PRO A 293 12.80 8.56 -10.52
N GLY A 294 14.01 9.06 -10.79
CA GLY A 294 14.98 9.60 -9.84
C GLY A 294 14.36 10.57 -8.83
N ILE A 295 13.52 11.47 -9.31
CA ILE A 295 12.90 12.54 -8.52
C ILE A 295 12.02 12.02 -7.37
N LEU A 296 11.45 10.82 -7.49
CA LEU A 296 10.59 10.24 -6.45
C LEU A 296 11.38 9.83 -5.20
N SER A 297 12.69 9.56 -5.36
CA SER A 297 13.57 9.17 -4.26
C SER A 297 13.78 10.28 -3.23
N TRP A 298 13.56 11.55 -3.62
CA TRP A 298 13.75 12.70 -2.74
C TRP A 298 12.93 12.58 -1.45
N GLN A 299 11.69 12.08 -1.53
CA GLN A 299 10.85 11.90 -0.35
C GLN A 299 11.41 10.83 0.60
N LEU A 300 11.98 9.74 0.09
CA LEU A 300 12.67 8.75 0.93
C LEU A 300 13.91 9.36 1.58
N CYS A 301 14.64 10.21 0.86
CA CYS A 301 15.76 10.96 1.42
C CYS A 301 15.32 11.90 2.55
N ALA A 302 14.23 12.66 2.36
CA ALA A 302 13.66 13.50 3.41
C ALA A 302 13.24 12.66 4.62
N TYR A 303 12.53 11.55 4.40
CA TYR A 303 12.09 10.65 5.47
C TYR A 303 13.30 10.06 6.22
N SER A 304 14.34 9.67 5.48
CA SER A 304 15.54 9.10 6.09
C SER A 304 16.36 10.09 6.91
N SER A 305 16.25 11.40 6.64
CA SER A 305 17.04 12.45 7.29
C SER A 305 16.59 12.73 8.73
N ALA A 306 15.30 12.52 9.03
CA ALA A 306 14.76 12.71 10.37
C ALA A 306 15.23 11.62 11.37
N LYS A 307 14.99 11.89 12.66
CA LYS A 307 15.13 10.89 13.74
C LYS A 307 13.88 10.00 13.80
N GLY A 308 14.01 8.84 14.43
CA GLY A 308 12.91 7.90 14.67
C GLY A 308 13.05 6.54 13.97
N ALA A 309 12.22 5.58 14.38
CA ALA A 309 12.32 4.19 13.96
C ALA A 309 12.08 3.97 12.46
N LEU A 310 11.10 4.67 11.87
CA LEU A 310 10.82 4.60 10.43
C LEU A 310 11.95 5.22 9.62
N SER A 311 12.38 6.42 10.02
CA SER A 311 13.48 7.15 9.37
C SER A 311 14.76 6.31 9.37
N SER A 312 15.08 5.69 10.50
CA SER A 312 16.22 4.76 10.63
C SER A 312 16.08 3.52 9.75
N TYR A 313 14.87 2.93 9.68
CA TYR A 313 14.58 1.81 8.78
C TYR A 313 14.82 2.17 7.31
N ILE A 314 14.37 3.35 6.88
CA ILE A 314 14.55 3.83 5.50
C ILE A 314 16.03 4.11 5.24
N ARG A 315 16.70 4.86 6.13
CA ARG A 315 18.12 5.21 6.03
C ARG A 315 19.02 3.99 5.83
N LYS A 316 18.79 2.92 6.60
CA LYS A 316 19.57 1.67 6.51
C LYS A 316 19.35 0.88 5.21
N ARG A 317 18.32 1.22 4.44
CA ARG A 317 17.91 0.50 3.22
C ARG A 317 18.13 1.29 1.94
N MET A 318 18.51 2.55 2.08
CA MET A 318 19.02 3.35 0.98
C MET A 318 20.49 2.99 0.75
N ASN A 319 20.93 2.87 -0.50
CA ASN A 319 22.35 2.72 -0.84
C ASN A 319 23.14 4.05 -0.76
N ILE A 320 22.48 5.14 -0.37
CA ILE A 320 23.07 6.47 -0.24
C ILE A 320 22.80 7.02 1.16
N LYS A 321 23.71 7.87 1.64
CA LYS A 321 23.43 8.74 2.78
C LYS A 321 22.69 9.97 2.26
N CYS A 322 21.47 10.18 2.72
CA CYS A 322 20.74 11.41 2.45
C CYS A 322 20.92 12.37 3.64
N ASP A 323 21.21 13.63 3.33
CA ASP A 323 21.18 14.74 4.29
C ASP A 323 20.37 15.87 3.67
N VAL A 324 19.04 15.78 3.77
CA VAL A 324 18.14 16.80 3.23
C VAL A 324 18.02 17.91 4.26
N LYS A 325 18.71 19.02 4.01
CA LYS A 325 18.55 20.26 4.74
C LYS A 325 17.24 20.96 4.31
N ASN A 326 16.65 21.75 5.20
CA ASN A 326 15.47 22.58 4.92
C ASN A 326 14.22 21.79 4.49
N ILE A 327 13.92 20.69 5.18
CA ILE A 327 12.65 19.97 5.00
C ILE A 327 11.50 20.90 5.41
N ASN A 328 10.53 21.11 4.51
CA ASN A 328 9.33 21.89 4.78
C ASN A 328 8.61 21.40 6.07
N ASN A 329 8.12 22.33 6.89
CA ASN A 329 7.52 22.04 8.20
C ASN A 329 6.36 21.03 8.13
N THR A 330 5.53 21.10 7.10
CA THR A 330 4.38 20.19 6.89
C THR A 330 4.85 18.77 6.60
N LEU A 331 5.90 18.64 5.78
CA LEU A 331 6.55 17.35 5.55
C LEU A 331 7.24 16.82 6.81
N MET A 332 7.94 17.68 7.55
CA MET A 332 8.58 17.30 8.81
C MET A 332 7.54 16.79 9.83
N LYS A 333 6.41 17.49 9.97
CA LYS A 333 5.31 17.07 10.86
C LYS A 333 4.74 15.72 10.44
N ARG A 334 4.52 15.49 9.13
CA ARG A 334 4.13 14.17 8.60
C ARG A 334 5.14 13.08 8.98
N ILE A 335 6.45 13.33 8.79
CA ILE A 335 7.51 12.38 9.14
C ILE A 335 7.49 12.04 10.62
N GLN A 336 7.33 13.04 11.50
CA GLN A 336 7.25 12.84 12.95
C GLN A 336 6.05 11.96 13.32
N ILE A 337 4.87 12.23 12.74
CA ILE A 337 3.64 11.45 12.99
C ILE A 337 3.82 9.99 12.53
N LEU A 338 4.43 9.77 11.36
CA LEU A 338 4.71 8.41 10.87
C LEU A 338 5.72 7.64 11.74
N ASN A 339 6.77 8.31 12.22
CA ASN A 339 7.72 7.70 13.16
C ASN A 339 7.04 7.36 14.48
N TYR A 340 6.26 8.29 15.03
CA TYR A 340 5.52 8.09 16.26
C TYR A 340 4.58 6.88 16.16
N GLN A 341 3.87 6.70 15.04
CA GLN A 341 3.03 5.53 14.84
C GLN A 341 3.82 4.22 14.84
N VAL A 342 4.98 4.20 14.18
CA VAL A 342 5.85 3.02 14.13
C VAL A 342 6.36 2.66 15.54
N GLU A 343 6.81 3.66 16.29
CA GLU A 343 7.30 3.49 17.66
C GLU A 343 6.18 3.05 18.61
N TYR A 344 4.99 3.61 18.45
CA TYR A 344 3.79 3.19 19.18
C TYR A 344 3.43 1.72 18.87
N ALA A 345 3.46 1.32 17.60
CA ALA A 345 3.24 -0.07 17.20
C ALA A 345 4.31 -1.02 17.78
N MET A 346 5.56 -0.56 17.93
CA MET A 346 6.63 -1.30 18.61
C MET A 346 6.38 -1.44 20.11
N LYS A 347 5.92 -0.37 20.78
CA LYS A 347 5.53 -0.35 22.21
C LYS A 347 4.42 -1.35 22.48
N LEU A 348 3.40 -1.41 21.62
CA LEU A 348 2.30 -2.38 21.70
C LEU A 348 2.72 -3.84 21.40
N LYS A 349 3.99 -4.10 21.05
CA LYS A 349 4.56 -5.43 20.77
C LYS A 349 3.79 -6.23 19.72
N HIS A 350 3.09 -5.58 18.81
CA HIS A 350 2.18 -6.28 17.92
C HIS A 350 2.77 -6.48 16.53
N SER A 351 2.96 -7.73 16.12
CA SER A 351 3.66 -8.12 14.89
C SER A 351 2.92 -7.75 13.59
N HIS A 352 1.65 -7.34 13.67
CA HIS A 352 0.75 -7.26 12.50
C HIS A 352 0.13 -5.89 12.21
N TYR A 353 0.49 -4.81 12.91
CA TYR A 353 -0.09 -3.50 12.56
C TYR A 353 0.55 -2.93 11.29
N PRO A 354 -0.25 -2.64 10.24
CA PRO A 354 0.21 -1.75 9.20
C PRO A 354 0.28 -0.36 9.82
N CYS A 355 1.48 0.20 9.89
CA CYS A 355 1.57 1.66 9.91
C CYS A 355 0.94 2.16 8.61
N PHE A 356 0.35 3.34 8.62
CA PHE A 356 -0.28 3.93 7.43
C PHE A 356 0.70 4.01 6.25
N PHE A 357 1.98 4.19 6.56
CA PHE A 357 3.06 4.13 5.61
C PHE A 357 4.29 3.40 6.19
N PRO A 358 4.39 2.06 6.06
CA PRO A 358 5.52 1.36 6.64
C PRO A 358 6.69 1.21 5.64
N LEU A 359 6.49 1.38 4.32
CA LEU A 359 7.44 0.92 3.28
C LEU A 359 7.97 -0.50 3.56
N GLY A 360 7.06 -1.37 4.01
CA GLY A 360 7.39 -2.73 4.40
C GLY A 360 8.06 -2.87 5.78
N PHE A 361 8.19 -1.80 6.57
CA PHE A 361 8.59 -1.86 7.97
C PHE A 361 7.78 -2.93 8.69
N LYS A 362 8.50 -3.78 9.41
CA LYS A 362 7.96 -4.75 10.35
C LYS A 362 8.78 -4.63 11.61
N ASN A 363 8.14 -4.62 12.78
CA ASN A 363 8.90 -4.76 14.01
C ASN A 363 9.60 -6.14 14.02
N THR A 364 10.72 -6.23 14.73
CA THR A 364 11.49 -7.49 14.88
C THR A 364 10.86 -8.42 15.93
N ARG A 365 9.76 -8.00 16.57
CA ARG A 365 9.07 -8.76 17.61
C ARG A 365 8.08 -9.74 16.98
N GLY A 366 7.95 -10.91 17.61
CA GLY A 366 7.11 -12.01 17.14
C GLY A 366 7.81 -12.95 16.16
N ILE A 367 7.56 -14.25 16.31
CA ILE A 367 8.23 -15.34 15.58
C ILE A 367 8.06 -15.15 14.06
N ARG A 368 6.86 -14.80 13.60
CA ARG A 368 6.60 -14.57 12.17
C ARG A 368 7.47 -13.46 11.57
N ASN A 369 7.64 -12.35 12.27
CA ASN A 369 8.48 -11.26 11.79
C ASN A 369 9.97 -11.65 11.81
N LYS A 370 10.42 -12.35 12.84
CA LYS A 370 11.77 -12.94 12.88
C LYS A 370 12.02 -13.86 11.67
N MET A 371 11.06 -14.74 11.34
CA MET A 371 11.14 -15.59 10.14
C MET A 371 11.19 -14.78 8.84
N ILE A 372 10.41 -13.70 8.74
CA ILE A 372 10.48 -12.80 7.57
C ILE A 372 11.85 -12.14 7.46
N TYR A 373 12.41 -11.64 8.57
CA TYR A 373 13.74 -11.03 8.59
C TYR A 373 14.83 -12.04 8.24
N ALA A 374 14.75 -13.26 8.77
CA ALA A 374 15.64 -14.36 8.42
C ALA A 374 15.54 -14.70 6.92
N TYR A 375 14.32 -14.83 6.39
CA TYR A 375 14.09 -15.05 4.96
C TYR A 375 14.70 -13.94 4.10
N VAL A 376 14.48 -12.67 4.45
CA VAL A 376 15.07 -11.53 3.72
C VAL A 376 16.60 -11.61 3.75
N PHE A 377 17.20 -11.78 4.92
CA PHE A 377 18.64 -11.91 5.09
C PHE A 377 19.23 -13.04 4.23
N ILE A 378 18.58 -14.20 4.26
CA ILE A 378 18.93 -15.36 3.44
C ILE A 378 18.84 -15.04 1.94
N THR A 379 17.74 -14.41 1.49
CA THR A 379 17.53 -14.10 0.07
C THR A 379 18.37 -12.94 -0.44
N ASP A 380 18.94 -12.11 0.44
CA ASP A 380 19.86 -11.04 0.05
C ASP A 380 21.31 -11.54 -0.05
N SER A 381 21.69 -12.54 0.73
CA SER A 381 22.98 -13.20 0.61
C SER A 381 23.04 -14.09 -0.64
N SER A 382 24.01 -13.84 -1.52
CA SER A 382 24.26 -14.69 -2.70
C SER A 382 24.67 -16.11 -2.29
N LEU A 383 25.48 -16.23 -1.24
CA LEU A 383 25.93 -17.51 -0.69
C LEU A 383 24.75 -18.32 -0.12
N LEU A 384 23.93 -17.71 0.76
CA LEU A 384 22.79 -18.41 1.35
C LEU A 384 21.75 -18.78 0.30
N ARG A 385 21.56 -17.98 -0.74
CA ARG A 385 20.74 -18.35 -1.90
C ARG A 385 21.28 -19.57 -2.64
N LYS A 386 22.60 -19.66 -2.88
CA LYS A 386 23.22 -20.84 -3.48
C LYS A 386 22.98 -22.09 -2.62
N ILE A 387 23.16 -21.97 -1.31
CA ILE A 387 22.91 -23.05 -0.36
C ILE A 387 21.43 -23.48 -0.38
N LEU A 388 20.49 -22.53 -0.37
CA LEU A 388 19.05 -22.84 -0.39
C LEU A 388 18.58 -23.45 -1.71
N ASN A 389 19.18 -23.03 -2.82
CA ASN A 389 18.90 -23.63 -4.12
C ASN A 389 19.46 -25.05 -4.17
N TYR A 390 20.70 -25.26 -3.71
CA TYR A 390 21.33 -26.57 -3.62
C TYR A 390 20.52 -27.54 -2.74
N THR A 391 20.07 -27.09 -1.55
CA THR A 391 19.23 -27.93 -0.69
C THR A 391 17.88 -28.22 -1.32
N ARG A 392 17.23 -27.24 -1.97
CA ARG A 392 15.95 -27.47 -2.69
C ARG A 392 16.08 -28.42 -3.87
N THR A 393 17.18 -28.39 -4.61
CA THR A 393 17.39 -29.29 -5.74
C THR A 393 17.72 -30.70 -5.26
N ASN A 394 18.52 -30.85 -4.20
CA ASN A 394 18.97 -32.16 -3.73
C ASN A 394 18.00 -32.85 -2.76
N LEU A 395 17.25 -32.10 -1.94
CA LEU A 395 16.27 -32.68 -1.02
C LEU A 395 14.93 -33.03 -1.68
N ARG A 396 14.71 -32.66 -2.94
CA ARG A 396 13.55 -33.14 -3.73
C ARG A 396 13.63 -34.62 -4.10
N PHE A 397 14.77 -35.27 -3.84
CA PHE A 397 15.02 -36.69 -4.12
C PHE A 397 14.97 -37.58 -2.87
N ILE A 398 14.50 -37.08 -1.73
CA ILE A 398 14.14 -37.96 -0.62
C ILE A 398 12.69 -38.39 -0.83
N PRO A 399 12.41 -39.65 -1.20
CA PRO A 399 11.05 -40.15 -1.24
C PRO A 399 10.47 -40.03 0.18
N VAL A 400 9.28 -39.45 0.29
CA VAL A 400 8.49 -39.47 1.54
C VAL A 400 7.74 -40.78 1.61
#